data_AF-A0A9D8XPU6-F1
#
_entry.id   AF-A0A9D8XPU6-F1
#
_cell.length_a   1.000
_cell.length_b   1.000
_cell.length_c   1.000
_cell.angle_alpha   90.00
_cell.angle_beta   90.00
_cell.angle_gamma   90.00
#
_symmetry.space_group_name_H-M   'P 1'
#
loop_
_entity.id
_entity.type
_entity.pdbx_description
1 polymer ?
#
loop_
_entity_poly.entity_id
_entity_poly.type
_entity_poly.pdbx_seq_one_letter_code
_entity_poly.pdbx_strand_id
1 'polypeptide(L)'
;MKSTKELIAFLQEAVNHLEFKSQPAGLYEPLAYTMSLGGKRVRPLLCLMAYNLYKEDVETALNPALGIELFHNFTLLHDDVMDRSFMRRGKACVHVKWDENTAILSG
;
A
#
# COMPACT_ATOMS: atom_id res chain seq x y z
N MET A 1 -10.13 9.80 -21.95
CA MET A 1 -10.09 8.71 -20.95
C MET A 1 -8.71 8.07 -20.96
N LYS A 2 -8.06 7.89 -19.81
CA LYS A 2 -6.71 7.30 -19.72
C LYS A 2 -6.81 5.78 -19.89
N SER A 3 -5.85 5.19 -20.59
CA SER A 3 -5.72 3.75 -20.73
C SER A 3 -5.28 3.11 -19.41
N THR A 4 -5.55 1.80 -19.26
CA THR A 4 -5.11 1.04 -18.08
C THR A 4 -3.59 1.13 -17.86
N LYS A 5 -2.78 1.16 -18.93
CA LYS A 5 -1.32 1.30 -18.83
C LYS A 5 -0.92 2.66 -18.26
N GLU A 6 -1.57 3.73 -18.69
CA GLU A 6 -1.32 5.08 -18.18
C GLU A 6 -1.74 5.21 -16.71
N LEU A 7 -2.87 4.61 -16.32
CA LEU A 7 -3.31 4.60 -14.93
C LEU A 7 -2.37 3.80 -14.01
N ILE A 8 -1.84 2.67 -14.48
CA ILE A 8 -0.83 1.90 -13.73
C ILE A 8 0.43 2.74 -13.54
N ALA A 9 0.94 3.38 -14.60
CA ALA A 9 2.13 4.22 -14.51
C ALA A 9 1.92 5.39 -13.55
N PHE A 10 0.78 6.07 -13.66
CA PHE A 10 0.39 7.18 -12.78
C PHE A 10 0.31 6.76 -11.30
N LEU A 11 -0.35 5.63 -11.03
CA LEU A 11 -0.46 5.10 -9.67
C LEU A 11 0.89 4.65 -9.10
N GLN A 12 1.72 3.99 -9.91
CA GLN A 12 3.04 3.54 -9.47
C GLN A 12 3.94 4.72 -9.09
N GLU A 13 3.90 5.78 -9.88
CA GLU A 13 4.61 7.02 -9.57
C GLU A 13 4.13 7.61 -8.25
N ALA A 14 2.81 7.73 -8.07
CA ALA A 14 2.24 8.26 -6.82
C ALA A 14 2.61 7.41 -5.59
N VAL A 15 2.63 6.08 -5.71
CA VAL A 15 3.05 5.18 -4.62
C VAL A 15 4.54 5.33 -4.31
N ASN A 16 5.39 5.52 -5.32
CA ASN A 16 6.82 5.72 -5.12
C ASN A 16 7.14 7.05 -4.40
N HIS A 17 6.28 8.07 -4.57
CA HIS A 17 6.39 9.36 -3.89
C HIS A 17 5.75 9.38 -2.50
N LEU A 18 5.18 8.27 -2.01
CA LEU A 18 4.71 8.19 -0.63
C LEU A 18 5.91 8.20 0.32
N GLU A 19 6.13 9.32 0.98
CA GLU A 19 7.16 9.46 1.99
C GLU A 19 6.58 9.19 3.39
N PHE A 20 7.05 8.11 4.02
CA PHE A 20 6.76 7.82 5.43
C PHE A 20 7.85 8.41 6.35
N LYS A 21 8.22 9.67 6.11
CA LYS A 21 9.26 10.38 6.87
C LYS A 21 8.71 10.92 8.18
N SER A 22 8.60 10.05 9.18
CA SER A 22 8.04 10.43 10.47
C SER A 22 8.74 9.70 11.61
N GLN A 23 9.01 10.42 12.69
CA GLN A 23 9.29 9.80 13.98
C GLN A 23 7.96 9.40 14.65
N PRO A 24 7.90 8.26 15.37
CA PRO A 24 9.02 7.36 15.69
C PRO A 24 9.30 6.32 14.59
N ALA A 25 10.59 6.03 14.36
CA ALA A 25 11.04 5.11 13.31
C ALA A 25 10.39 3.71 13.43
N GLY A 26 10.24 3.20 14.65
CA GLY A 26 9.61 1.90 14.91
C GLY A 26 8.15 1.80 14.45
N LEU A 27 7.46 2.91 14.20
CA LEU A 27 6.08 2.91 13.68
C LEU A 27 6.05 3.00 12.15
N TYR A 28 6.88 3.87 11.57
CA TYR A 28 6.79 4.22 10.15
C TYR A 28 7.71 3.38 9.25
N GLU A 29 8.84 2.88 9.74
CA GLU A 29 9.72 1.99 8.96
C GLU A 29 9.02 0.66 8.58
N PRO A 30 8.24 0.00 9.46
CA PRO A 30 7.49 -1.20 9.08
C PRO A 30 6.44 -0.96 7.99
N LEU A 31 5.76 0.19 8.05
CA LEU A 31 4.78 0.60 7.03
C LEU A 31 5.48 0.85 5.68
N ALA A 32 6.57 1.62 5.68
CA ALA A 32 7.38 1.88 4.49
C ALA A 32 7.92 0.57 3.89
N TYR A 33 8.40 -0.33 4.75
CA TYR A 33 8.88 -1.65 4.34
C TYR A 33 7.77 -2.45 3.66
N THR A 34 6.59 -2.55 4.26
CA THR A 34 5.46 -3.30 3.68
C THR A 34 5.05 -2.72 2.33
N MET A 35 4.94 -1.39 2.24
CA MET A 35 4.63 -0.70 1.00
C MET A 35 5.69 -0.96 -0.09
N SER A 36 6.97 -1.10 0.29
CA SER A 36 8.07 -1.41 -0.63
C SER A 36 8.04 -2.84 -1.20
N LEU A 37 7.27 -3.77 -0.59
CA LEU A 37 7.13 -5.15 -1.10
C LEU A 37 6.35 -5.24 -2.43
N GLY A 38 5.94 -4.10 -3.00
CA GLY A 38 5.37 -4.00 -4.35
C GLY A 38 3.93 -4.51 -4.44
N GLY A 39 3.63 -5.33 -5.45
CA GLY A 39 2.31 -5.92 -5.67
C GLY A 39 1.62 -5.40 -6.92
N LYS A 40 0.50 -6.03 -7.30
CA LYS A 40 -0.24 -5.70 -8.52
C LYS A 40 -1.08 -4.41 -8.41
N ARG A 41 -1.26 -3.89 -7.19
CA ARG A 41 -2.04 -2.66 -6.89
C ARG A 41 -3.43 -2.65 -7.56
N VAL A 42 -4.12 -3.80 -7.56
CA VAL A 42 -5.39 -3.96 -8.27
C VAL A 42 -6.50 -3.09 -7.65
N ARG A 43 -6.55 -2.99 -6.32
CA ARG A 43 -7.60 -2.24 -5.60
C ARG A 43 -7.56 -0.72 -5.87
N PRO A 44 -6.43 -0.01 -5.70
CA PRO A 44 -6.32 1.39 -6.08
C PRO A 44 -6.52 1.61 -7.58
N LEU A 45 -6.05 0.70 -8.44
CA LEU A 45 -6.27 0.80 -9.89
C LEU A 45 -7.76 0.75 -10.25
N LEU A 46 -8.53 -0.15 -9.62
CA LEU A 46 -9.99 -0.22 -9.82
C LEU A 46 -10.69 1.08 -9.40
N CYS A 47 -10.24 1.73 -8.32
CA CYS A 47 -10.77 3.04 -7.92
C CYS A 47 -10.55 4.10 -9.01
N LEU A 48 -9.32 4.20 -9.54
CA LEU A 48 -9.00 5.13 -10.62
C LEU A 48 -9.76 4.82 -11.91
N MET A 49 -9.85 3.53 -12.28
CA MET A 49 -10.60 3.10 -13.47
C MET A 49 -12.09 3.43 -13.33
N ALA A 50 -12.70 3.15 -12.17
CA ALA A 50 -14.10 3.45 -11.92
C ALA A 50 -14.40 4.95 -12.02
N TYR A 51 -13.52 5.81 -11.47
CA TYR A 51 -13.63 7.25 -11.65
C TYR A 51 -13.49 7.66 -13.12
N ASN A 52 -12.53 7.06 -13.83
CA ASN A 52 -12.21 7.44 -15.19
C ASN A 52 -13.32 7.12 -16.20
N LEU A 53 -14.24 6.20 -15.88
CA LEU A 53 -15.44 5.94 -16.67
C LEU A 53 -16.37 7.17 -16.76
N TYR A 54 -16.32 8.07 -15.78
CA TYR A 54 -17.23 9.21 -15.68
C TYR A 54 -16.53 10.56 -15.88
N LYS A 55 -15.24 10.66 -15.55
CA LYS A 55 -14.48 11.92 -15.61
C LYS A 55 -13.03 11.69 -16.05
N GLU A 56 -12.42 12.70 -16.67
CA GLU A 56 -11.05 12.58 -17.20
C GLU A 56 -9.95 13.04 -16.22
N ASP A 57 -10.31 13.83 -15.20
CA ASP A 57 -9.42 14.38 -14.16
C ASP A 57 -9.13 13.36 -13.04
N VAL A 58 -8.54 12.22 -13.41
CA VAL A 58 -8.31 11.08 -12.50
C VAL A 58 -7.43 11.42 -11.28
N GLU A 59 -6.66 12.51 -11.34
CA GLU A 59 -5.89 13.07 -10.23
C GLU A 59 -6.79 13.33 -9.01
N THR A 60 -8.05 13.72 -9.24
CA THR A 60 -9.06 13.93 -8.18
C THR A 60 -9.36 12.65 -7.39
N ALA A 61 -9.19 11.48 -8.00
CA ALA A 61 -9.40 10.18 -7.36
C ALA A 61 -8.12 9.55 -6.77
N LEU A 62 -6.97 10.24 -6.86
CA LEU A 62 -5.69 9.69 -6.43
C LEU A 62 -5.64 9.44 -4.92
N ASN A 63 -6.02 10.41 -4.09
CA ASN A 63 -5.99 10.26 -2.64
C ASN A 63 -6.89 9.11 -2.14
N PRO A 64 -8.15 8.98 -2.60
CA PRO A 64 -8.96 7.78 -2.33
C PRO A 64 -8.29 6.47 -2.74
N ALA A 65 -7.67 6.41 -3.93
CA ALA A 65 -6.97 5.22 -4.40
C ALA A 65 -5.79 4.87 -3.47
N LEU A 66 -4.94 5.84 -3.13
CA LEU A 66 -3.82 5.63 -2.21
C LEU A 66 -4.30 5.20 -0.81
N GLY A 67 -5.38 5.79 -0.31
CA GLY A 67 -6.02 5.38 0.95
C GLY A 67 -6.46 3.91 0.94
N ILE A 68 -7.04 3.44 -0.17
CA ILE A 68 -7.40 2.02 -0.34
C ILE A 68 -6.17 1.12 -0.31
N GLU A 69 -5.06 1.52 -0.93
CA GLU A 69 -3.82 0.72 -0.91
C GLU A 69 -3.16 0.71 0.46
N LEU A 70 -3.15 1.84 1.17
CA LEU A 70 -2.68 1.92 2.55
C LEU A 70 -3.52 1.02 3.46
N PHE A 71 -4.85 1.12 3.37
CA PHE A 71 -5.76 0.26 4.12
C PHE A 71 -5.57 -1.22 3.77
N HIS A 72 -5.34 -1.54 2.50
CA HIS A 72 -5.04 -2.92 2.12
C HIS A 72 -3.75 -3.44 2.76
N ASN A 73 -2.68 -2.64 2.79
CA ASN A 73 -1.43 -3.07 3.42
C ASN A 73 -1.58 -3.16 4.94
N PHE A 74 -2.34 -2.26 5.57
CA PHE A 74 -2.75 -2.36 6.97
C PHE A 74 -3.33 -3.74 7.29
N THR A 75 -4.35 -4.19 6.55
CA THR A 75 -4.96 -5.50 6.86
C THR A 75 -3.97 -6.64 6.69
N LEU A 76 -3.03 -6.53 5.74
CA LEU A 76 -2.00 -7.56 5.53
C LEU A 76 -1.02 -7.68 6.70
N LEU A 77 -0.66 -6.58 7.38
CA LEU A 77 0.19 -6.65 8.57
C LEU A 77 -0.48 -7.46 9.67
N HIS A 78 -1.75 -7.17 9.93
CA HIS A 78 -2.53 -7.84 10.97
C HIS A 78 -2.82 -9.30 10.57
N ASP A 79 -3.15 -9.57 9.30
CA ASP A 79 -3.32 -10.92 8.77
C ASP A 79 -2.04 -11.75 8.94
N ASP A 80 -0.86 -11.17 8.65
CA ASP A 80 0.41 -11.88 8.83
C ASP A 80 0.63 -12.33 10.28
N VAL A 81 0.23 -11.50 11.25
CA VAL A 81 0.28 -11.86 12.69
C VAL A 81 -0.75 -12.94 13.02
N MET A 82 -2.00 -12.77 12.59
CA MET A 82 -3.09 -13.73 12.84
C MET A 82 -2.77 -15.12 12.27
N ASP A 83 -2.23 -15.17 11.05
CA ASP A 83 -1.90 -16.40 10.34
C ASP A 83 -0.54 -16.99 10.73
N ARG A 84 0.24 -16.30 11.56
CA ARG A 84 1.64 -16.65 11.89
C ARG A 84 2.50 -16.84 10.63
N SER A 85 2.30 -15.96 9.64
CA SER A 85 2.98 -16.01 8.36
C SER A 85 4.43 -15.56 8.50
N PHE A 86 5.40 -16.40 8.11
CA PHE A 86 6.81 -16.01 8.20
C PHE A 86 7.28 -15.09 7.06
N MET A 87 6.66 -15.22 5.89
CA MET A 87 7.13 -14.62 4.65
C MET A 87 5.99 -14.04 3.81
N ARG A 88 6.22 -12.86 3.23
CA ARG A 88 5.34 -12.21 2.25
C ARG A 88 6.17 -11.76 1.05
N ARG A 89 5.78 -12.24 -0.14
CA ARG A 89 6.45 -11.95 -1.43
C ARG A 89 7.97 -12.18 -1.39
N GLY A 90 8.39 -13.27 -0.75
CA GLY A 90 9.81 -13.65 -0.65
C GLY A 90 10.62 -12.81 0.35
N LYS A 91 9.97 -12.01 1.21
CA LYS A 91 10.60 -11.24 2.28
C LYS A 91 9.93 -11.55 3.62
N ALA A 92 10.64 -11.36 4.73
CA ALA A 92 10.09 -11.62 6.07
C ALA A 92 8.88 -10.71 6.36
N CYS A 93 7.84 -11.25 6.99
CA CYS A 93 6.71 -10.47 7.48
C CYS A 93 7.14 -9.49 8.58
N VAL A 94 6.37 -8.43 8.81
CA VAL A 94 6.75 -7.35 9.75
C VAL A 94 7.01 -7.88 11.15
N HIS A 95 6.14 -8.75 11.68
CA HIS A 95 6.29 -9.31 13.03
C HIS A 95 7.50 -10.24 13.17
N VAL A 96 7.99 -10.81 12.07
CA VAL A 96 9.22 -11.62 12.05
C VAL A 96 10.47 -10.73 12.03
N LYS A 97 10.40 -9.60 11.31
CA LYS A 97 11.54 -8.70 11.13
C LYS A 97 11.72 -7.71 12.30
N TRP A 98 10.62 -7.28 12.93
CA TRP A 98 10.62 -6.44 14.12
C TRP A 98 10.10 -7.23 15.32
N ASP A 99 8.80 -7.22 15.54
CA ASP A 99 8.09 -7.99 16.58
C ASP A 99 6.57 -7.84 16.37
N GLU A 100 5.77 -8.64 17.08
CA GLU A 100 4.30 -8.61 16.99
C GLU A 100 3.70 -7.26 17.39
N ASN A 101 4.19 -6.60 18.44
CA ASN A 101 3.65 -5.32 18.89
C ASN A 101 3.87 -4.23 17.84
N THR A 102 5.05 -4.20 17.23
CA THR A 102 5.39 -3.31 16.13
C THR A 102 4.47 -3.58 14.94
N ALA A 103 4.19 -4.84 14.59
CA ALA A 103 3.27 -5.17 13.50
C ALA A 103 1.82 -4.74 13.80
N ILE A 104 1.35 -4.90 15.04
CA ILE A 104 0.02 -4.49 15.48
C ILE A 104 -0.12 -2.96 15.49
N LEU A 105 0.91 -2.22 15.91
CA LEU A 105 0.87 -0.75 16.00
C LEU A 105 1.06 -0.06 14.64
N SER A 106 1.87 -0.66 13.75
CA SER A 106 2.19 -0.09 12.43
C SER A 106 1.19 -0.47 11.35
N GLY A 107 0.40 -1.52 11.58
CA GLY A 107 -0.84 -1.74 10.86
C GLY A 107 -1.90 -0.82 11.45
#